data_AF-A0A6M3JWP6-F1
#
_entry.id   AF-A0A6M3JWP6-F1
#
_cell.length_a   1.000
_cell.length_b   1.000
_cell.length_c   1.000
_cell.angle_alpha   90.00
_cell.angle_beta   90.00
_cell.angle_gamma   90.00
#
_symmetry.space_group_name_H-M   'P 1'
#
loop_
_entity.id
_entity.type
_entity.pdbx_description
1 polymer ?
#
loop_
_entity_poly.entity_id
_entity_poly.type
_entity_poly.pdbx_seq_one_letter_code
_entity_poly.pdbx_strand_id
1 'polypeptide(L)'
;MMELISDWYQISCFYCKALFAMPMATIRRYEESHEGFNCPYCQGNMHYPQETKEEILKRKLGEKARLLDQERQCCIAAREEANTLERKVWGMKGYATKLKKKLAQG
;
A
#
# COMPACT_ATOMS: atom_id res chain seq x y z
N MET A 1 -29.98 32.45 3.88
CA MET A 1 -29.79 31.27 4.75
C MET A 1 -28.37 30.80 4.55
N MET A 2 -27.48 31.01 5.52
CA MET A 2 -26.13 30.41 5.50
C MET A 2 -26.26 28.97 5.97
N GLU A 3 -26.07 28.02 5.06
CA GLU A 3 -25.87 26.61 5.42
C GLU A 3 -24.51 26.48 6.09
N LEU A 4 -24.50 26.45 7.43
CA LEU A 4 -23.34 26.07 8.22
C LEU A 4 -23.14 24.56 8.06
N ILE A 5 -22.53 24.15 6.95
CA ILE A 5 -21.90 22.83 6.83
C ILE A 5 -20.72 22.86 7.80
N SER A 6 -21.00 22.48 9.05
CA SER A 6 -19.98 22.30 10.07
C SER A 6 -19.42 20.90 9.86
N ASP A 7 -18.45 20.78 8.98
CA ASP A 7 -17.66 19.55 8.91
C ASP A 7 -16.88 19.44 10.22
N TRP A 8 -17.04 18.30 10.89
CA TRP A 8 -16.38 17.99 12.16
C TRP A 8 -15.24 17.01 11.92
N TYR A 9 -14.12 17.27 12.58
CA TYR A 9 -12.97 16.39 12.63
C TYR A 9 -12.89 15.73 14.00
N GLN A 10 -12.68 14.41 14.01
CA GLN A 10 -12.48 13.66 15.24
C GLN A 10 -10.97 13.53 15.51
N ILE A 11 -10.54 14.01 16.66
CA ILE A 11 -9.17 13.83 17.15
C ILE A 11 -9.15 13.05 18.46
N SER A 12 -8.26 12.06 18.55
CA SER A 12 -8.05 11.26 19.77
C SER A 12 -6.76 11.68 20.46
N CYS A 13 -6.81 11.97 21.76
CA CYS A 13 -5.60 12.20 22.53
C CYS A 13 -4.73 10.93 22.61
N PHE A 14 -3.45 11.02 22.23
CA PHE A 14 -2.55 9.88 22.32
C PHE A 14 -2.33 9.40 23.77
N TYR A 15 -2.26 10.32 24.73
CA TYR A 15 -1.96 10.05 26.14
C TYR A 15 -3.15 9.45 26.91
N CYS A 16 -4.30 10.12 26.89
CA CYS A 16 -5.47 9.71 27.67
C CYS A 16 -6.58 9.03 26.85
N LYS A 17 -6.41 8.90 25.53
CA LYS A 17 -7.38 8.31 24.59
C LYS A 17 -8.75 8.99 24.52
N ALA A 18 -8.90 10.15 25.17
CA ALA A 18 -10.10 10.97 25.04
C ALA A 18 -10.33 11.39 23.59
N LEU A 19 -11.59 11.34 23.15
CA LEU A 19 -12.03 11.73 21.82
C LEU A 19 -12.64 13.13 21.85
N PHE A 20 -12.25 13.96 20.89
CA PHE A 20 -12.77 15.32 20.73
C PHE A 20 -13.28 15.50 19.31
N ALA A 21 -14.43 16.18 19.20
CA ALA A 21 -14.93 16.68 17.93
C ALA A 21 -14.56 18.16 17.83
N MET A 22 -13.83 18.54 16.78
CA MET A 22 -13.45 19.93 16.52
C MET A 22 -13.94 20.37 15.13
N PRO A 23 -14.27 21.65 14.95
CA PRO A 23 -14.57 22.17 13.62
C PRO A 23 -13.37 21.99 12.67
N MET A 24 -13.63 21.59 11.42
CA MET A 24 -12.58 21.46 10.40
C MET A 24 -11.75 22.74 10.20
N ALA A 25 -12.35 23.92 10.42
CA ALA A 25 -11.64 25.19 10.35
C ALA A 25 -10.50 25.29 11.39
N THR A 26 -10.71 24.76 12.60
CA THR A 26 -9.70 24.73 13.66
C THR A 26 -8.54 23.80 13.29
N ILE A 27 -8.85 22.65 12.68
CA ILE A 27 -7.83 21.71 12.19
C ILE A 27 -6.98 22.35 11.10
N ARG A 28 -7.60 22.97 10.09
CA ARG A 28 -6.87 23.65 9.02
C ARG A 28 -5.92 24.71 9.58
N ARG A 29 -6.38 25.49 10.56
CA ARG A 29 -5.51 26.45 11.25
C ARG A 29 -4.32 25.75 11.92
N TYR A 30 -4.52 24.64 12.63
CA TYR A 30 -3.41 23.91 13.25
C TYR A 30 -2.44 23.32 12.22
N GLU A 31 -2.95 22.84 11.08
CA GLU A 31 -2.14 22.38 9.95
C GLU A 31 -1.31 23.52 9.33
N GLU A 32 -1.86 24.74 9.22
CA GLU A 32 -1.21 25.90 8.63
C GLU A 32 -0.24 26.63 9.58
N SER A 33 -0.61 26.74 10.86
CA SER A 33 0.16 27.47 11.88
C SER A 33 1.19 26.62 12.61
N HIS A 34 1.17 25.30 12.40
CA HIS A 34 1.98 24.32 13.12
C HIS A 34 1.73 24.33 14.65
N GLU A 35 0.61 24.90 15.10
CA GLU A 35 0.17 24.83 16.49
C GLU A 35 -0.24 23.38 16.83
N GLY A 36 0.17 22.90 18.01
CA GLY A 36 -0.23 21.59 18.52
C GLY A 36 -1.62 21.61 19.15
N PHE A 37 -2.30 20.46 19.15
CA PHE A 37 -3.52 20.29 19.94
C PHE A 37 -3.15 19.99 21.39
N ASN A 38 -3.56 20.86 22.31
CA ASN A 38 -3.41 20.62 23.75
C ASN A 38 -4.64 19.94 24.31
N CYS A 39 -4.49 18.71 24.79
CA CYS A 39 -5.59 17.96 25.39
C CYS A 39 -6.03 18.61 26.71
N PRO A 40 -7.30 19.02 26.87
CA PRO A 40 -7.77 19.64 28.12
C PRO A 40 -7.79 18.66 29.30
N TYR A 41 -7.93 17.35 29.06
CA TYR A 41 -8.01 16.36 30.14
C TYR A 41 -6.67 16.04 30.78
N CYS A 42 -5.60 15.92 29.99
CA CYS A 42 -4.29 15.49 30.50
C CYS A 42 -3.17 16.49 30.21
N GLN A 43 -3.50 17.64 29.63
CA GLN A 43 -2.54 18.68 29.20
C GLN A 43 -1.46 18.15 28.24
N GLY A 44 -1.69 16.98 27.64
CA GLY A 44 -0.79 16.37 26.69
C GLY A 44 -0.81 17.17 25.40
N ASN A 45 0.34 17.70 25.01
CA ASN A 45 0.52 18.38 23.74
C ASN A 45 0.67 17.33 22.64
N MET A 46 -0.30 17.29 21.74
CA MET A 46 -0.21 16.51 20.52
C MET A 46 0.28 17.40 19.40
N HIS A 47 1.52 17.17 19.01
CA HIS A 47 2.03 17.75 17.79
C HIS A 47 1.38 17.05 16.60
N TYR A 48 0.76 17.81 15.70
CA TYR A 48 0.38 17.26 14.41
C TYR A 48 1.67 16.84 13.69
N PRO A 49 1.78 15.58 13.23
CA PRO A 49 2.99 15.11 12.57
C PRO A 49 3.35 16.03 11.40
N GLN A 50 4.61 16.49 11.38
CA GLN A 50 5.18 17.42 10.41
C GLN A 50 5.25 16.88 8.98
N GLU A 51 4.63 15.73 8.66
CA GLU A 51 4.68 15.21 7.30
C GLU A 51 3.92 16.17 6.39
N THR A 52 4.68 16.98 5.67
CA THR A 52 4.16 17.82 4.60
C THR A 52 3.40 16.93 3.62
N LYS A 53 2.39 17.48 2.94
CA LYS A 53 1.68 16.74 1.88
C LYS A 53 2.65 16.14 0.86
N GLU A 54 3.78 16.81 0.62
CA GLU A 54 4.86 16.33 -0.22
C GLU A 54 5.55 15.06 0.33
N GLU A 55 5.87 15.01 1.61
CA GLU A 55 6.49 13.83 2.25
C GLU A 55 5.52 12.64 2.28
N ILE A 56 4.25 12.88 2.56
CA ILE A 56 3.20 11.85 2.49
C ILE A 56 3.11 11.28 1.07
N LEU A 57 3.13 12.15 0.06
CA LEU A 57 3.09 11.75 -1.35
C LEU A 57 4.36 10.98 -1.75
N LYS A 58 5.54 11.43 -1.32
CA LYS A 58 6.82 10.74 -1.55
C LYS A 58 6.82 9.34 -0.94
N ARG A 59 6.35 9.18 0.30
CA ARG A 59 6.21 7.86 0.94
C ARG A 59 5.27 6.96 0.15
N LYS A 60 4.07 7.45 -0.18
CA LYS A 60 3.08 6.70 -0.96
C LYS A 60 3.62 6.29 -2.32
N LEU A 61 4.35 7.19 -3.01
CA LEU A 61 5.01 6.87 -4.27
C LEU A 61 6.07 5.77 -4.10
N GLY A 62 6.88 5.84 -3.03
CA GLY A 62 7.87 4.81 -2.71
C GLY A 62 7.23 3.44 -2.44
N GLU A 63 6.15 3.40 -1.67
CA GLU A 63 5.39 2.17 -1.42
C GLU A 63 4.81 1.59 -2.71
N LYS A 64 4.20 2.43 -3.56
CA LYS A 64 3.65 1.99 -4.85
C LYS A 64 4.73 1.50 -5.81
N ALA A 65 5.90 2.14 -5.82
CA ALA A 65 7.03 1.68 -6.62
C ALA A 65 7.53 0.29 -6.18
N ARG A 66 7.60 0.03 -4.87
CA ARG A 66 7.96 -1.29 -4.33
C ARG A 66 6.95 -2.37 -4.72
N LEU A 67 5.66 -2.08 -4.62
CA LEU A 67 4.62 -3.02 -5.04
C LEU A 67 4.70 -3.32 -6.54
N LEU A 68 4.92 -2.30 -7.37
CA LEU A 68 5.10 -2.47 -8.81
C LEU A 68 6.31 -3.37 -9.13
N ASP A 69 7.43 -3.20 -8.41
CA ASP A 69 8.62 -4.02 -8.60
C ASP A 69 8.37 -5.48 -8.21
N GLN A 70 7.69 -5.70 -7.09
CA GLN A 70 7.30 -7.04 -6.65
C GLN A 70 6.42 -7.75 -7.68
N GLU A 71 5.39 -7.08 -8.20
CA GLU A 71 4.51 -7.63 -9.24
C GLU A 71 5.29 -7.97 -10.53
N ARG A 72 6.23 -7.11 -10.93
CA ARG A 72 7.10 -7.37 -12.08
C ARG A 72 7.95 -8.63 -11.88
N GLN A 73 8.54 -8.81 -10.70
CA GLN A 73 9.31 -10.00 -10.37
C GLN A 73 8.44 -11.26 -10.41
N CYS A 74 7.22 -11.21 -9.86
CA CYS A 74 6.26 -12.31 -9.93
C CYS A 74 5.92 -12.68 -11.39
N CYS A 75 5.69 -11.68 -12.25
CA CYS A 75 5.41 -11.90 -13.67
C CYS A 75 6.59 -12.55 -14.41
N ILE A 76 7.83 -12.12 -14.12
CA ILE A 76 9.03 -12.71 -14.70
C ILE A 76 9.17 -14.17 -14.27
N ALA A 77 9.04 -14.46 -12.98
CA ALA A 77 9.13 -15.82 -12.45
C ALA A 77 8.07 -16.75 -13.07
N ALA A 78 6.82 -16.31 -13.15
CA ALA A 78 5.75 -17.08 -13.78
C ALA A 78 6.03 -17.37 -15.26
N ARG A 79 6.62 -16.40 -16.00
CA ARG A 79 7.01 -16.59 -17.40
C ARG A 79 8.15 -17.60 -17.54
N GLU A 80 9.15 -17.54 -16.68
CA GLU A 80 10.27 -18.49 -16.68
C GLU A 80 9.84 -19.92 -16.34
N GLU A 81 8.90 -20.06 -15.40
CA GLU A 81 8.28 -21.33 -15.06
C GLU A 81 7.51 -21.90 -16.25
N ALA A 82 6.66 -21.09 -16.90
CA ALA A 82 5.92 -21.50 -18.09
C ALA A 82 6.87 -21.97 -19.21
N ASN A 83 7.93 -21.22 -19.50
CA ASN A 83 8.94 -21.60 -20.50
C ASN A 83 9.64 -22.92 -20.14
N THR A 84 9.93 -23.13 -18.85
CA THR A 84 10.53 -24.38 -18.36
C THR A 84 9.60 -25.56 -18.54
N LEU A 85 8.32 -25.40 -18.21
CA LEU A 85 7.30 -26.43 -18.38
C LEU A 85 7.09 -26.75 -19.87
N GLU A 86 7.04 -25.76 -20.74
CA GLU A 86 6.96 -25.98 -22.19
C GLU A 86 8.12 -26.84 -22.68
N ARG A 87 9.37 -26.49 -22.32
CA ARG A 87 10.56 -27.28 -22.71
C ARG A 87 10.46 -28.72 -22.22
N LYS A 88 10.00 -28.95 -20.99
CA LYS A 88 9.79 -30.30 -20.43
C LYS A 88 8.73 -31.07 -21.24
N VAL A 89 7.60 -30.44 -21.57
CA VAL A 89 6.54 -31.06 -22.39
C VAL A 89 7.07 -31.45 -23.77
N TRP A 90 7.82 -30.57 -24.43
CA TRP A 90 8.45 -30.87 -25.71
C TRP A 90 9.44 -32.04 -25.61
N GLY A 91 10.28 -32.07 -24.58
CA GLY A 91 11.20 -33.18 -24.30
C GLY A 91 10.48 -34.52 -24.12
N MET A 92 9.41 -34.54 -23.31
CA MET A 92 8.59 -35.72 -23.08
C MET A 92 7.88 -36.20 -24.35
N LYS A 93 7.33 -35.30 -25.17
CA LYS A 93 6.74 -35.64 -26.47
C LYS A 93 7.77 -36.32 -27.40
N GLY A 94 8.99 -35.78 -27.44
CA GLY A 94 10.09 -36.37 -28.21
C GLY A 94 10.46 -37.78 -27.71
N TYR A 95 10.56 -37.97 -26.40
CA TYR A 95 10.82 -39.27 -25.80
C TYR A 95 9.72 -40.30 -26.09
N ALA A 96 8.45 -39.92 -25.90
CA ALA A 96 7.30 -40.76 -26.20
C ALA A 96 7.26 -41.19 -27.68
N THR A 97 7.62 -40.29 -28.59
CA THR A 97 7.72 -40.59 -30.03
C THR A 97 8.81 -41.63 -30.31
N LYS A 98 9.99 -41.49 -29.70
CA LYS A 98 11.08 -42.48 -29.82
C LYS A 98 10.65 -43.85 -29.25
N LEU A 99 9.97 -43.87 -28.11
CA LEU A 99 9.48 -45.09 -27.49
C LEU A 99 8.48 -45.83 -28.39
N LYS A 100 7.50 -45.10 -28.97
CA LYS A 100 6.53 -45.64 -29.93
C LYS A 100 7.21 -46.25 -31.15
N LYS A 101 8.23 -45.59 -31.71
CA LYS A 101 9.00 -46.13 -32.85
C LYS A 101 9.72 -47.43 -32.50
N LYS A 102 10.35 -47.51 -31.31
CA LYS A 102 11.01 -48.74 -30.86
C LYS A 102 10.04 -49.90 -30.69
N LEU A 103 8.86 -49.64 -30.10
CA LEU A 103 7.81 -50.64 -29.91
C LEU A 103 7.22 -51.16 -31.23
N ALA A 104 7.22 -50.35 -32.29
CA ALA A 104 6.73 -50.77 -33.60
C ALA A 104 7.77 -51.56 -34.42
N GLN A 105 9.03 -51.57 -34.00
CA GLN A 105 10.15 -52.23 -34.68
C GLN A 105 10.59 -53.55 -34.03
N GLY A 106 10.08 -53.84 -32.82
CA GLY A 106 10.24 -55.13 -32.14
C GLY A 106 8.92 -55.88 -32.11
#